data_AF-A0A7S2BIJ4-F1
#
_entry.id   AF-A0A7S2BIJ4-F1
#
_cell.length_a   1.000
_cell.length_b   1.000
_cell.length_c   1.000
_cell.angle_alpha   90.00
_cell.angle_beta   90.00
_cell.angle_gamma   90.00
#
_symmetry.space_group_name_H-M   'P 1'
#
loop_
_entity.id
_entity.type
_entity.pdbx_description
1 polymer ?
#
loop_
_entity_poly.entity_id
_entity_poly.type
_entity_poly.pdbx_seq_one_letter_code
_entity_poly.pdbx_strand_id
1 'polypeptide(L)'
;VDILLQDYRDTEGQFDRVYSIGMFEQVGRRNTAEYFDKCYDLLKDDGIMLLHTIGVNQSKVSTGKSFIGTHVFVGCELPHYVHFSEISEAGKWHVEDWHSFGKSYARTLRSWRH
;
A
#
# COMPACT_ATOMS: atom_id res chain seq x y z
N VAL A 1 -9.25 -9.09 20.14
CA VAL A 1 -9.03 -8.89 18.70
C VAL A 1 -10.39 -8.62 18.12
N ASP A 2 -10.60 -7.41 17.62
CA ASP A 2 -11.87 -6.98 17.06
C ASP A 2 -11.71 -6.89 15.54
N ILE A 3 -12.69 -7.44 14.81
CA ILE A 3 -12.69 -7.46 13.35
C ILE A 3 -13.89 -6.64 12.90
N LEU A 4 -13.62 -5.55 12.19
CA LEU A 4 -14.64 -4.62 11.73
C LEU A 4 -14.88 -4.87 10.23
N LEU A 5 -16.13 -5.13 9.86
CA LEU A 5 -16.56 -5.16 8.47
C LEU A 5 -16.99 -3.75 8.06
N GLN A 6 -16.02 -2.94 7.66
CA GLN A 6 -16.23 -1.54 7.28
C GLN A 6 -15.20 -1.09 6.26
N ASP A 7 -15.42 0.09 5.68
CA ASP A 7 -14.39 0.77 4.93
C ASP A 7 -13.31 1.30 5.89
N TYR A 8 -12.03 1.17 5.53
CA TYR A 8 -10.95 1.72 6.35
C TYR A 8 -11.07 3.25 6.48
N ARG A 9 -11.68 3.91 5.48
CA ARG A 9 -11.91 5.37 5.46
C ARG A 9 -12.85 5.82 6.57
N ASP A 10 -13.73 4.94 7.03
CA ASP A 10 -14.66 5.21 8.13
C ASP A 10 -14.10 4.81 9.50
N THR A 11 -12.86 4.27 9.57
CA THR A 11 -12.24 3.87 10.84
C THR A 11 -11.94 5.10 11.69
N GLU A 12 -12.28 5.08 12.96
CA GLU A 12 -12.04 6.18 13.90
C GLU A 12 -11.11 5.75 15.05
N GLY A 13 -10.57 6.75 15.77
CA GLY A 13 -9.68 6.55 16.91
C GLY A 13 -8.21 6.76 16.57
N GLN A 14 -7.34 6.48 17.54
CA GLN A 14 -5.89 6.56 17.38
C GLN A 14 -5.22 5.28 17.88
N PHE A 15 -4.25 4.83 17.09
CA PHE A 15 -3.52 3.58 17.28
C PHE A 15 -2.04 3.88 17.45
N ASP A 16 -1.36 3.07 18.25
CA ASP A 16 0.08 3.15 18.37
C ASP A 16 0.75 2.74 17.04
N ARG A 17 0.17 1.77 16.32
CA ARG A 17 0.76 1.24 15.08
C ARG A 17 -0.32 0.95 14.04
N VAL A 18 -0.01 1.19 12.77
CA VAL A 18 -0.87 0.85 11.62
C VAL A 18 -0.12 -0.11 10.71
N TYR A 19 -0.77 -1.21 10.31
CA TYR A 19 -0.21 -2.17 9.36
C TYR A 19 -1.15 -2.29 8.16
N SER A 20 -0.63 -2.04 6.95
CA SER A 20 -1.39 -2.21 5.71
C SER A 20 -0.62 -3.11 4.76
N ILE A 21 -1.23 -4.25 4.41
CA ILE A 21 -0.57 -5.32 3.66
C ILE A 21 -1.43 -5.69 2.44
N GLY A 22 -0.90 -5.44 1.24
CA GLY A 22 -1.53 -5.84 -0.03
C GLY A 22 -2.83 -5.11 -0.39
N MET A 23 -3.15 -4.02 0.31
CA MET A 23 -4.35 -3.23 0.06
C MET A 23 -4.08 -2.04 -0.88
N PHE A 24 -2.90 -1.41 -0.74
CA PHE A 24 -2.58 -0.14 -1.38
C PHE A 24 -2.59 -0.18 -2.91
N GLU A 25 -2.33 -1.34 -3.50
CA GLU A 25 -2.44 -1.61 -4.94
C GLU A 25 -3.85 -1.37 -5.51
N GLN A 26 -4.87 -1.33 -4.66
CA GLN A 26 -6.27 -1.07 -5.02
C GLN A 26 -6.72 0.37 -4.71
N VAL A 27 -5.89 1.16 -4.02
CA VAL A 27 -6.18 2.57 -3.71
C VAL A 27 -6.11 3.40 -4.99
N GLY A 28 -5.11 3.14 -5.83
CA GLY A 28 -4.86 3.87 -7.07
C GLY A 28 -4.26 5.26 -6.83
N ARG A 29 -3.54 5.79 -7.82
CA ARG A 29 -2.72 7.00 -7.65
C ARG A 29 -3.52 8.25 -7.28
N ARG A 30 -4.78 8.34 -7.72
CA ARG A 30 -5.66 9.48 -7.43
C ARG A 30 -6.03 9.59 -5.96
N ASN A 31 -6.05 8.47 -5.24
CA ASN A 31 -6.50 8.41 -3.85
C ASN A 31 -5.33 8.24 -2.87
N THR A 32 -4.08 8.28 -3.35
CA THR A 32 -2.88 8.12 -2.53
C THR A 32 -2.83 9.12 -1.38
N ALA A 33 -3.09 10.40 -1.64
CA ALA A 33 -3.06 11.43 -0.60
C ALA A 33 -4.09 11.17 0.50
N GLU A 34 -5.35 10.91 0.12
CA GLU A 34 -6.45 10.58 1.06
C GLU A 34 -6.11 9.34 1.90
N TYR A 35 -5.53 8.31 1.29
CA TYR A 35 -5.10 7.10 1.99
C TYR A 35 -4.04 7.40 3.06
N PHE A 36 -2.98 8.14 2.71
CA PHE A 36 -1.93 8.47 3.66
C PHE A 36 -2.38 9.47 4.73
N ASP A 37 -3.25 10.42 4.39
CA ASP A 37 -3.87 11.31 5.37
C ASP A 37 -4.72 10.51 6.36
N LYS A 38 -5.54 9.56 5.87
CA LYS A 38 -6.34 8.70 6.74
C LYS A 38 -5.47 7.86 7.68
N CYS A 39 -4.40 7.26 7.18
CA CYS A 39 -3.48 6.49 8.02
C CYS A 39 -2.76 7.37 9.05
N TYR A 40 -2.47 8.62 8.72
CA TYR A 40 -1.83 9.57 9.62
C TYR A 40 -2.77 9.94 10.78
N ASP A 41 -4.03 10.27 10.46
CA ASP A 41 -5.05 10.64 11.47
C ASP A 41 -5.35 9.49 12.46
N LEU A 42 -5.15 8.24 12.01
CA LEU A 42 -5.30 7.05 12.83
C LEU A 42 -4.07 6.77 13.73
N LEU A 43 -2.97 7.49 13.59
CA LEU A 43 -1.78 7.31 14.42
C LEU A 43 -1.77 8.30 15.59
N LYS A 44 -1.21 7.85 16.71
CA LYS A 44 -0.76 8.75 17.79
C LYS A 44 0.52 9.49 17.36
N ASP A 45 0.91 10.52 18.10
CA ASP A 45 2.06 11.40 17.77
C ASP A 45 3.39 10.64 17.56
N ASP A 46 3.63 9.52 18.26
CA ASP A 46 4.81 8.65 18.13
C ASP A 46 4.50 7.35 17.35
N GLY A 47 3.42 7.38 16.58
CA GLY A 47 2.90 6.24 15.85
C GLY A 47 3.76 5.86 14.66
N ILE A 48 3.78 4.56 14.33
CA ILE A 48 4.51 4.03 13.17
C ILE A 48 3.56 3.24 12.28
N MET A 49 3.64 3.50 10.98
CA MET A 49 2.97 2.70 9.97
C MET A 49 3.96 1.75 9.28
N LEU A 50 3.54 0.50 9.09
CA LEU A 50 4.14 -0.40 8.12
C LEU A 50 3.23 -0.51 6.90
N LEU A 51 3.73 -0.04 5.76
CA LEU A 51 3.11 -0.25 4.46
C LEU A 51 3.84 -1.37 3.71
N HIS A 52 3.12 -2.45 3.40
CA HIS A 52 3.59 -3.53 2.54
C HIS A 52 2.77 -3.56 1.26
N THR A 53 3.42 -3.30 0.13
CA THR A 53 2.77 -3.23 -1.18
C THR A 53 3.69 -3.76 -2.29
N ILE A 54 3.10 -4.31 -3.34
CA ILE A 54 3.80 -4.68 -4.57
C ILE A 54 4.15 -3.40 -5.34
N GLY A 55 5.45 -3.12 -5.49
CA GLY A 55 5.93 -1.96 -6.26
C GLY A 55 6.48 -2.33 -7.64
N VAL A 56 6.57 -1.33 -8.51
CA VAL A 56 7.26 -1.42 -9.80
C VAL A 56 8.46 -0.47 -9.88
N ASN A 57 9.51 -0.88 -10.57
CA ASN A 57 10.71 -0.06 -10.78
C ASN A 57 10.56 0.91 -11.97
N GLN A 58 9.54 0.73 -12.81
CA GLN A 58 9.28 1.59 -13.96
C GLN A 58 8.01 2.40 -13.72
N SER A 59 8.08 3.71 -13.95
CA SER A 59 6.97 4.64 -13.70
C SER A 59 5.77 4.47 -14.63
N LYS A 60 5.86 3.60 -15.63
CA LYS A 60 4.82 3.35 -16.65
C LYS A 60 4.48 1.87 -16.86
N VAL A 61 4.47 1.07 -15.79
CA VAL A 61 3.92 -0.29 -15.88
C VAL A 61 2.41 -0.23 -15.73
N SER A 62 1.69 -0.22 -16.85
CA SER A 62 0.23 -0.37 -16.82
C SER A 62 -0.12 -1.86 -16.81
N THR A 63 -0.78 -2.31 -15.74
CA THR A 63 -1.39 -3.65 -15.65
C THR A 63 -2.66 -3.77 -16.49
N GLY A 64 -3.29 -2.64 -16.86
CA GLY A 64 -4.67 -2.59 -17.35
C GLY A 64 -4.98 -3.36 -18.65
N LYS A 65 -3.99 -3.62 -19.51
CA LYS A 65 -4.17 -4.45 -20.73
C LYS A 65 -3.68 -5.89 -20.58
N SER A 66 -3.09 -6.24 -19.44
CA SER A 66 -2.61 -7.60 -19.18
C SER A 66 -3.76 -8.52 -18.75
N PHE A 67 -3.57 -9.84 -18.82
CA PHE A 67 -4.52 -10.81 -18.25
C PHE A 67 -4.83 -10.49 -16.78
N ILE A 68 -3.79 -10.14 -16.00
CA ILE A 68 -3.93 -9.78 -14.59
C ILE A 68 -4.86 -8.58 -14.42
N GLY A 69 -4.62 -7.48 -15.13
CA GLY A 69 -5.44 -6.26 -14.98
C GLY A 69 -6.82 -6.32 -15.63
N THR A 70 -7.10 -7.34 -16.44
CA THR A 70 -8.40 -7.52 -17.11
C THR A 70 -9.27 -8.58 -16.44
N HIS A 71 -8.67 -9.60 -15.82
CA HIS A 71 -9.40 -10.76 -15.30
C HIS A 71 -9.16 -11.06 -13.81
N VAL A 72 -8.06 -10.58 -13.21
CA VAL A 72 -7.68 -10.95 -11.84
C VAL A 72 -7.81 -9.75 -10.89
N PHE A 73 -7.12 -8.65 -11.19
CA PHE A 73 -7.08 -7.43 -10.39
C PHE A 73 -7.47 -6.23 -11.26
N VAL A 74 -8.75 -6.13 -11.57
CA VAL A 74 -9.31 -5.05 -12.40
C VAL A 74 -9.22 -3.72 -11.65
N GLY A 75 -8.62 -2.72 -12.29
CA GLY A 75 -8.44 -1.38 -11.70
C GLY A 75 -7.24 -1.24 -10.77
N CYS A 76 -6.50 -2.33 -10.51
CA CYS A 76 -5.29 -2.29 -9.70
C CYS A 76 -4.18 -1.47 -10.36
N GLU A 77 -3.54 -0.61 -9.56
CA GLU A 77 -2.42 0.22 -9.97
C GLU A 77 -1.23 -0.05 -9.06
N LEU A 78 -0.09 -0.40 -9.65
CA LEU A 78 1.12 -0.69 -8.89
C LEU A 78 1.89 0.62 -8.62
N PRO A 79 2.22 0.94 -7.37
CA PRO A 79 2.98 2.13 -7.04
C PRO A 79 4.42 2.06 -7.58
N HIS A 80 4.89 3.21 -8.06
CA HIS A 80 6.32 3.45 -8.29
C HIS A 80 6.96 3.98 -7.02
N TYR A 81 8.20 3.57 -6.74
CA TYR A 81 8.86 3.89 -5.48
C TYR A 81 9.07 5.41 -5.26
N VAL A 82 9.22 6.19 -6.34
CA VAL A 82 9.40 7.65 -6.25
C VAL A 82 8.20 8.33 -5.60
N HIS A 83 6.99 7.79 -5.76
CA HIS A 83 5.80 8.37 -5.15
C HIS A 83 5.87 8.39 -3.62
N PHE A 84 6.59 7.45 -2.99
CA PHE A 84 6.74 7.46 -1.53
C PHE A 84 7.73 8.53 -1.07
N SER A 85 8.72 8.88 -1.89
CA SER A 85 9.58 10.03 -1.64
C SER A 85 8.80 11.34 -1.70
N GLU A 86 7.91 11.50 -2.68
CA GLU A 86 7.04 12.69 -2.81
C GLU A 86 6.12 12.86 -1.58
N ILE A 87 5.59 11.75 -1.04
CA ILE A 87 4.76 11.75 0.17
C ILE A 87 5.57 12.18 1.39
N SER A 88 6.83 11.76 1.47
CA SER A 88 7.73 12.18 2.56
C SER A 88 8.11 13.65 2.43
N GLU A 89 8.40 14.13 1.22
CA GLU A 89 8.70 15.54 0.95
C GLU A 89 7.52 16.48 1.26
N ALA A 90 6.28 16.00 1.17
CA ALA A 90 5.09 16.75 1.57
C ALA A 90 5.03 17.06 3.08
N GLY A 91 5.90 16.44 3.90
CA GLY A 91 6.23 16.88 5.25
C GLY A 91 5.43 16.26 6.39
N LYS A 92 4.41 15.43 6.10
CA LYS A 92 3.67 14.67 7.14
C LYS A 92 4.30 13.33 7.48
N TRP A 93 5.02 12.73 6.52
CA TRP A 93 5.57 11.38 6.64
C TRP A 93 7.08 11.37 6.54
N HIS A 94 7.70 10.49 7.32
CA HIS A 94 9.13 10.22 7.25
C HIS A 94 9.33 8.72 6.95
N VAL A 95 10.09 8.42 5.90
CA VAL A 95 10.42 7.04 5.54
C VAL A 95 11.60 6.59 6.40
N GLU A 96 11.31 5.85 7.47
CA GLU A 96 12.32 5.33 8.40
C GLU A 96 13.12 4.16 7.82
N ASP A 97 12.46 3.28 7.06
CA ASP A 97 13.09 2.11 6.45
C ASP A 97 12.45 1.78 5.10
N TRP A 98 13.24 1.17 4.21
CA TRP A 98 12.77 0.64 2.94
C TRP A 98 13.35 -0.75 2.68
N HIS A 99 12.48 -1.75 2.75
CA HIS A 99 12.87 -3.14 2.55
C HIS A 99 12.20 -3.75 1.32
N SER A 100 13.02 -4.14 0.33
CA SER A 100 12.57 -4.89 -0.85
C SER A 100 12.99 -6.36 -0.77
N PHE A 101 12.00 -7.25 -0.78
CA PHE A 101 12.20 -8.71 -0.79
C PHE A 101 11.32 -9.40 -1.83
N GLY A 102 11.03 -8.72 -2.95
CA GLY A 102 10.16 -9.25 -4.02
C GLY A 102 10.61 -10.58 -4.62
N LYS A 103 11.90 -10.94 -4.55
CA LYS A 103 12.40 -12.27 -4.95
C LYS A 103 11.74 -13.41 -4.17
N SER A 104 11.39 -13.17 -2.90
CA SER A 104 10.66 -14.13 -2.06
C SER A 104 9.25 -14.39 -2.59
N TYR A 105 8.63 -13.43 -3.26
CA TYR A 105 7.27 -13.55 -3.80
C TYR A 105 7.16 -14.65 -4.86
N ALA A 106 8.23 -14.90 -5.64
CA ALA A 106 8.28 -16.01 -6.58
C ALA A 106 8.16 -17.38 -5.89
N ARG A 107 8.76 -17.53 -4.70
CA ARG A 107 8.61 -18.74 -3.89
C ARG A 107 7.18 -18.87 -3.34
N THR A 108 6.59 -17.76 -2.91
CA THR A 108 5.19 -17.72 -2.43
C THR A 108 4.23 -18.16 -3.53
N LEU A 109 4.30 -17.56 -4.73
CA LEU A 109 3.45 -17.89 -5.86
C LEU A 109 3.61 -19.36 -6.31
N ARG A 110 4.84 -19.90 -6.29
CA ARG A 110 5.06 -21.33 -6.56
C ARG A 110 4.40 -22.22 -5.51
N SER A 111 4.39 -21.80 -4.26
CA SER A 111 3.77 -22.57 -3.17
C SER A 111 2.24 -22.57 -3.29
N TRP A 112 1.62 -21.47 -3.74
CA TRP A 112 0.17 -21.39 -3.97
C TRP A 112 -0.32 -22.15 -5.21
N ARG A 113 0.56 -22.40 -6.18
CA ARG A 113 0.20 -23.13 -7.41
C ARG A 113 -0.13 -24.61 -7.14
N HIS A 114 0.35 -25.15 -6.02
CA HIS A 114 0.16 -26.54 -5.61
C HIS A 114 -0.98 -26.64 -4.60
#